data_AF-A0A383VNX8-F1
#
_entry.id   AF-A0A383VNX8-F1
#
_cell.length_a   1.000
_cell.length_b   1.000
_cell.length_c   1.000
_cell.angle_alpha   90.00
_cell.angle_beta   90.00
_cell.angle_gamma   90.00
#
_symmetry.space_group_name_H-M   'P 1'
#
loop_
_entity.id
_entity.type
_entity.pdbx_description
1 polymer ?
#
loop_
_entity_poly.entity_id
_entity_poly.type
_entity_poly.pdbx_seq_one_letter_code
_entity_poly.pdbx_strand_id
1 'polypeptide(L)'
;MVSSMYKSPELELRRFDHGIACNVTTWHPLRGFEPKPFRETCNAAAYGSREPPAYDLSRVSAPVVILAGNMDVMAAPDDIAEQARRLGPAVKRTIAYPDYTHMDFVWDRNSKVPADLIAVLQEYSPGS
;
A
#
# COMPACT_ATOMS: atom_id res chain seq x y z
N MET A 1 15.86 -12.20 23.00
CA MET A 1 15.71 -11.02 22.13
C MET A 1 14.88 -11.43 20.94
N VAL A 2 13.65 -10.96 20.83
CA VAL A 2 12.79 -11.26 19.67
C VAL A 2 13.30 -10.39 18.53
N SER A 3 13.87 -11.01 17.50
CA SER A 3 14.18 -10.32 16.26
C SER A 3 12.87 -9.76 15.71
N SER A 4 12.77 -8.44 15.56
CA SER A 4 11.63 -7.80 14.91
C SER A 4 11.39 -8.48 13.55
N MET A 5 10.19 -9.04 13.33
CA MET A 5 9.78 -9.53 12.00
C MET A 5 9.74 -8.41 10.96
N TYR A 6 9.68 -7.16 11.41
CA TYR A 6 9.65 -5.98 10.56
C TYR A 6 11.06 -5.41 10.39
N LYS A 7 11.47 -5.20 9.14
CA LYS A 7 12.73 -4.55 8.77
C LYS A 7 12.77 -3.06 9.17
N SER A 8 11.62 -2.43 9.39
CA SER A 8 11.48 -1.04 9.81
C SER A 8 10.55 -0.94 11.02
N PRO A 9 10.83 -0.05 12.00
CA PRO A 9 9.93 0.24 13.11
C PRO A 9 8.70 1.06 12.68
N GLU A 10 8.73 1.70 11.51
CA GLU A 10 7.61 2.49 10.98
C GLU A 10 6.81 1.67 9.95
N LEU A 11 5.47 1.71 10.07
CA LEU A 11 4.54 1.17 9.08
C LEU A 11 4.59 2.05 7.82
N GLU A 12 5.40 1.64 6.86
CA GLU A 12 5.58 2.35 5.60
C GLU A 12 5.05 1.53 4.42
N LEU A 13 4.27 2.18 3.55
CA LEU A 13 4.00 1.61 2.23
C LEU A 13 5.28 1.72 1.39
N ARG A 14 5.98 0.59 1.19
CA ARG A 14 7.21 0.53 0.39
C ARG A 14 6.99 -0.14 -0.95
N ARG A 15 7.91 0.07 -1.88
CA ARG A 15 7.97 -0.70 -3.13
C ARG A 15 8.21 -2.18 -2.85
N PHE A 16 8.00 -3.00 -3.86
CA PHE A 16 8.20 -4.44 -3.77
C PHE A 16 9.62 -4.80 -3.33
N ASP A 17 9.78 -5.78 -2.44
CA ASP A 17 11.10 -6.24 -2.00
C ASP A 17 11.60 -7.35 -2.95
N HIS A 18 12.48 -7.00 -3.89
CA HIS A 18 13.16 -7.96 -4.75
C HIS A 18 14.22 -8.78 -4.01
N GLY A 19 14.52 -8.42 -2.75
CA GLY A 19 15.46 -9.11 -1.91
C GLY A 19 16.92 -8.82 -2.26
N ILE A 20 17.80 -9.62 -1.65
CA ILE A 20 19.25 -9.44 -1.70
C ILE A 20 19.93 -10.31 -2.76
N ALA A 21 19.32 -11.42 -3.17
CA ALA A 21 19.93 -12.41 -4.05
C ALA A 21 19.25 -12.43 -5.42
N CYS A 22 20.00 -12.02 -6.46
CA CYS A 22 19.51 -12.09 -7.83
C CYS A 22 19.86 -13.44 -8.42
N ASN A 23 19.06 -14.45 -8.09
CA ASN A 23 19.14 -15.74 -8.74
C ASN A 23 18.54 -15.66 -10.15
N VAL A 24 19.27 -15.01 -11.05
CA VAL A 24 19.16 -15.30 -12.49
C VAL A 24 20.36 -16.15 -12.87
N THR A 25 20.17 -17.47 -12.78
CA THR A 25 21.07 -18.41 -13.43
C THR A 25 20.80 -18.35 -14.93
N THR A 26 21.79 -17.92 -15.71
CA THR A 26 21.66 -18.00 -17.16
C THR A 26 21.97 -19.45 -17.55
N TRP A 27 21.05 -20.09 -18.26
CA TRP A 27 21.30 -21.44 -18.78
C TRP A 27 22.18 -21.34 -20.03
N HIS A 28 23.34 -21.99 -19.99
CA HIS A 28 24.26 -22.10 -21.11
C HIS A 28 24.30 -23.55 -21.62
N PRO A 29 24.07 -23.79 -22.93
CA PRO A 29 23.89 -25.14 -23.50
C PRO A 29 25.01 -26.15 -23.21
N LEU A 30 26.25 -25.67 -23.02
CA LEU A 30 27.44 -26.51 -22.81
C LEU A 30 28.05 -26.35 -21.42
N ARG A 31 27.53 -25.44 -20.59
CA ARG A 31 28.11 -25.08 -19.30
C ARG A 31 27.10 -25.16 -18.14
N GLY A 32 25.86 -25.52 -18.43
CA GLY A 32 24.79 -25.59 -17.44
C GLY A 32 24.40 -24.20 -16.93
N PHE A 33 23.92 -24.13 -15.70
CA PHE A 33 23.56 -22.86 -15.07
C PHE A 33 24.82 -22.11 -14.63
N GLU A 34 25.09 -20.94 -15.24
CA GLU A 34 26.14 -20.04 -14.76
C GLU A 34 25.52 -19.00 -13.80
N PRO A 35 26.00 -18.91 -12.54
CA PRO A 35 25.63 -17.81 -11.65
C PRO A 35 26.24 -16.51 -12.19
N LYS A 36 25.42 -15.47 -12.39
CA LYS A 36 25.98 -14.13 -12.65
C LYS A 36 26.73 -13.64 -11.41
N PRO A 37 27.99 -13.17 -11.52
CA PRO A 37 28.66 -12.50 -10.42
C PRO A 37 27.98 -11.15 -10.20
N PHE A 38 27.17 -11.04 -9.15
CA PHE A 38 26.47 -9.80 -8.83
C PHE A 38 27.11 -9.14 -7.61
N ARG A 39 27.47 -7.85 -7.74
CA ARG A 39 28.11 -7.05 -6.68
C ARG A 39 27.09 -6.27 -5.83
N GLU A 40 25.86 -6.13 -6.28
CA GLU A 40 24.79 -5.37 -5.63
C GLU A 40 23.58 -6.27 -5.29
N THR A 41 22.59 -5.79 -4.54
CA THR A 41 21.37 -6.56 -4.22
C THR A 41 20.33 -6.41 -5.34
N CYS A 42 19.27 -7.23 -5.40
CA CYS A 42 18.21 -7.02 -6.39
C CYS A 42 17.44 -5.73 -6.17
N ASN A 43 17.24 -5.35 -4.91
CA ASN A 43 16.74 -4.02 -4.60
C ASN A 43 17.66 -2.93 -5.13
N ALA A 44 18.99 -3.08 -5.01
CA ALA A 44 19.92 -2.09 -5.53
C ALA A 44 19.89 -2.04 -7.06
N ALA A 45 19.78 -3.18 -7.73
CA ALA A 45 19.60 -3.24 -9.18
C ALA A 45 18.31 -2.57 -9.65
N ALA A 46 17.21 -2.75 -8.90
CA ALA A 46 15.89 -2.23 -9.25
C ALA A 46 15.71 -0.75 -8.86
N TYR A 47 16.28 -0.33 -7.73
CA TYR A 47 15.97 0.96 -7.08
C TYR A 47 17.18 1.83 -6.79
N GLY A 48 18.40 1.33 -6.96
CA GLY A 48 19.63 2.00 -6.52
C GLY A 48 19.84 1.97 -5.00
N SER A 49 18.99 1.27 -4.23
CA SER A 49 19.03 1.18 -2.78
C SER A 49 18.91 -0.27 -2.29
N ARG A 50 19.55 -0.60 -1.15
CA ARG A 50 19.49 -1.98 -0.61
C ARG A 50 18.10 -2.36 -0.08
N GLU A 51 17.32 -1.37 0.31
CA GLU A 51 15.94 -1.52 0.75
C GLU A 51 14.99 -0.88 -0.27
N PRO A 52 13.78 -1.43 -0.46
CA PRO A 52 12.78 -0.79 -1.31
C PRO A 52 12.43 0.59 -0.76
N PRO A 53 12.43 1.65 -1.59
CA PRO A 53 12.08 2.97 -1.13
C PRO A 53 10.60 3.03 -0.71
N ALA A 54 10.30 3.86 0.29
CA ALA A 54 8.94 4.16 0.71
C ALA A 54 8.22 5.05 -0.32
N TYR A 55 6.90 4.92 -0.41
CA TYR A 55 6.05 5.88 -1.11
C TYR A 55 5.83 7.10 -0.23
N ASP A 56 6.19 8.27 -0.76
CA ASP A 56 5.94 9.55 -0.13
C ASP A 56 4.49 9.97 -0.35
N LEU A 57 3.60 9.61 0.59
CA LEU A 57 2.17 9.90 0.51
C LEU A 57 1.85 11.40 0.60
N SER A 58 2.79 12.24 1.06
CA SER A 58 2.60 13.70 1.06
C SER A 58 2.54 14.29 -0.36
N ARG A 59 3.01 13.53 -1.37
CA ARG A 59 2.95 13.91 -2.78
C ARG A 59 1.58 13.67 -3.42
N VAL A 60 0.66 13.01 -2.73
CA VAL A 60 -0.71 12.85 -3.22
C VAL A 60 -1.39 14.22 -3.16
N SER A 61 -1.71 14.76 -4.33
CA SER A 61 -2.34 16.08 -4.46
C SER A 61 -3.84 16.03 -4.77
N ALA A 62 -4.34 14.87 -5.20
CA ALA A 62 -5.77 14.66 -5.41
C ALA A 62 -6.53 14.73 -4.07
N PRO A 63 -7.74 15.32 -4.02
CA PRO A 63 -8.62 15.21 -2.86
C PRO A 63 -8.95 13.75 -2.57
N VAL A 64 -8.82 13.33 -1.31
CA VAL A 64 -9.08 11.96 -0.86
C VAL A 64 -10.24 11.95 0.14
N VAL A 65 -11.21 11.07 -0.10
CA VAL A 65 -12.19 10.65 0.91
C VAL A 65 -11.91 9.19 1.24
N ILE A 66 -11.75 8.90 2.53
CA ILE A 66 -11.47 7.55 3.02
C ILE A 66 -12.79 6.93 3.50
N LEU A 67 -13.13 5.76 2.99
CA LEU A 67 -14.22 4.91 3.48
C LEU A 67 -13.57 3.76 4.27
N ALA A 68 -13.84 3.66 5.57
CA ALA A 68 -13.14 2.72 6.45
C ALA A 68 -14.12 1.90 7.30
N GLY A 69 -13.83 0.62 7.47
CA GLY A 69 -14.62 -0.29 8.30
C GLY A 69 -13.94 -0.52 9.64
N ASN A 70 -14.67 -0.42 10.75
CA ASN A 70 -14.06 -0.56 12.08
C ASN A 70 -13.74 -2.03 12.43
N MET A 71 -14.33 -2.99 11.71
CA MET A 71 -14.06 -4.43 11.86
C MET A 71 -13.21 -4.97 10.70
N ASP A 72 -12.64 -4.10 9.85
CA ASP A 72 -11.74 -4.50 8.79
C ASP A 72 -10.38 -4.89 9.38
N VAL A 73 -10.01 -6.16 9.24
CA VAL A 73 -8.72 -6.70 9.73
C VAL A 73 -7.61 -6.62 8.67
N MET A 74 -7.95 -6.33 7.42
CA MET A 74 -7.00 -6.18 6.31
C MET A 74 -6.59 -4.72 6.11
N ALA A 75 -7.53 -3.80 6.29
CA ALA A 75 -7.30 -2.36 6.37
C ALA A 75 -7.68 -1.86 7.78
N ALA A 76 -6.88 -2.26 8.78
CA ALA A 76 -7.17 -2.02 10.18
C ALA A 76 -7.31 -0.52 10.49
N PRO A 77 -8.14 -0.13 11.47
CA PRO A 77 -8.33 1.27 11.85
C PRO A 77 -7.03 2.02 12.14
N ASP A 78 -6.06 1.36 12.77
CA ASP A 78 -4.75 1.96 13.08
C ASP A 78 -3.94 2.23 11.79
N ASP A 79 -3.97 1.31 10.82
CA ASP A 79 -3.31 1.49 9.52
C ASP A 79 -3.97 2.60 8.71
N ILE A 80 -5.31 2.70 8.76
CA ILE A 80 -6.07 3.79 8.13
C ILE A 80 -5.73 5.14 8.79
N ALA A 81 -5.62 5.18 10.11
CA ALA A 81 -5.23 6.40 10.83
C ALA A 81 -3.83 6.87 10.43
N GLU A 82 -2.87 5.94 10.33
CA GLU A 82 -1.52 6.25 9.87
C GLU A 82 -1.49 6.67 8.39
N GLN A 83 -2.26 6.01 7.53
CA GLN A 83 -2.39 6.39 6.13
C GLN A 83 -2.98 7.80 5.99
N ALA A 84 -4.04 8.12 6.73
CA ALA A 84 -4.65 9.45 6.73
C ALA A 84 -3.66 10.52 7.21
N ARG A 85 -2.89 10.24 8.27
CA ARG A 85 -1.85 11.13 8.78
C ARG A 85 -0.77 11.41 7.73
N ARG A 86 -0.31 10.37 7.01
CA ARG A 86 0.72 10.49 5.96
C ARG A 86 0.23 11.17 4.68
N LEU A 87 -1.05 10.97 4.31
CA LEU A 87 -1.70 11.70 3.21
C LEU A 87 -1.92 13.19 3.56
N GLY A 88 -2.07 13.49 4.85
CA GLY A 88 -2.10 14.86 5.36
C GLY A 88 -3.22 15.70 4.71
N PRO A 89 -2.92 16.89 4.14
CA PRO A 89 -3.95 17.80 3.60
C PRO A 89 -4.77 17.25 2.42
N ALA A 90 -4.33 16.16 1.79
CA ALA A 90 -5.07 15.50 0.73
C ALA A 90 -6.40 14.93 1.25
N VAL A 91 -6.43 14.44 2.50
CA VAL A 91 -7.63 13.86 3.11
C VAL A 91 -8.65 14.96 3.41
N LYS A 92 -9.82 14.86 2.79
CA LYS A 92 -10.94 15.80 2.98
C LYS A 92 -11.94 15.28 4.00
N ARG A 93 -12.16 13.97 4.03
CA ARG A 93 -13.09 13.32 4.95
C ARG A 93 -12.72 11.85 5.14
N THR A 94 -13.02 11.31 6.32
CA THR A 94 -13.06 9.87 6.59
C THR A 94 -14.47 9.50 7.04
N ILE A 95 -15.08 8.52 6.37
CA ILE A 95 -16.39 7.96 6.72
C ILE A 95 -16.14 6.58 7.31
N ALA A 96 -16.48 6.41 8.59
CA ALA A 96 -16.29 5.16 9.30
C ALA A 96 -17.61 4.36 9.35
N TYR A 97 -17.54 3.09 8.99
CA TYR A 97 -18.63 2.12 9.05
C TYR A 97 -18.36 1.16 10.22
N PRO A 98 -19.07 1.30 11.36
CA PRO A 98 -18.75 0.55 12.57
C PRO A 98 -18.85 -0.98 12.42
N ASP A 99 -19.73 -1.43 11.55
CA ASP A 99 -20.11 -2.82 11.33
C ASP A 99 -19.53 -3.42 10.04
N TYR A 100 -18.61 -2.72 9.37
CA TYR A 100 -18.01 -3.19 8.12
C TYR A 100 -16.68 -3.90 8.38
N THR A 101 -16.55 -5.06 7.74
CA THR A 101 -15.30 -5.79 7.48
C THR A 101 -14.81 -5.52 6.06
N HIS A 102 -13.67 -6.11 5.68
CA HIS A 102 -13.02 -5.82 4.39
C HIS A 102 -13.91 -6.06 3.16
N MET A 103 -14.67 -7.16 3.16
CA MET A 103 -15.45 -7.55 1.98
C MET A 103 -16.82 -6.86 1.90
N ASP A 104 -17.27 -6.20 2.95
CA ASP A 104 -18.57 -5.52 2.96
C ASP A 104 -18.61 -4.32 2.01
N PHE A 105 -17.46 -3.70 1.73
CA PHE A 105 -17.32 -2.64 0.72
C PHE A 105 -17.62 -3.10 -0.72
N VAL A 106 -17.58 -4.42 -0.97
CA VAL A 106 -17.77 -4.99 -2.32
C VAL A 106 -19.01 -5.88 -2.39
N TRP A 107 -19.30 -6.65 -1.34
CA TRP A 107 -20.29 -7.75 -1.38
C TRP A 107 -21.47 -7.60 -0.43
N ASP A 108 -21.51 -6.57 0.43
CA ASP A 108 -22.69 -6.33 1.26
C ASP A 108 -23.89 -5.98 0.36
N ARG A 109 -24.92 -6.83 0.41
CA ARG A 109 -26.14 -6.66 -0.37
C ARG A 109 -26.96 -5.45 0.07
N ASN A 110 -26.76 -4.98 1.29
CA ASN A 110 -27.44 -3.83 1.86
C ASN A 110 -26.46 -2.66 2.10
N SER A 111 -25.44 -2.56 1.24
CA SER A 111 -24.36 -1.61 1.46
C SER A 111 -24.83 -0.15 1.46
N LYS A 112 -24.35 0.62 2.43
CA LYS A 112 -24.56 2.09 2.49
C LYS A 112 -23.56 2.84 1.61
N VAL A 113 -22.44 2.19 1.26
CA VAL A 113 -21.32 2.80 0.53
C VAL A 113 -21.71 3.45 -0.80
N PRO A 114 -22.56 2.84 -1.66
CA PRO A 114 -22.93 3.47 -2.92
C PRO A 114 -23.62 4.83 -2.75
N ALA A 115 -24.51 4.97 -1.76
CA ALA A 115 -25.23 6.22 -1.51
C ALA A 115 -24.26 7.32 -1.01
N ASP A 116 -23.40 6.98 -0.05
CA ASP A 116 -22.39 7.91 0.47
C ASP A 116 -21.38 8.32 -0.60
N LEU A 117 -20.96 7.38 -1.47
CA LEU A 117 -20.08 7.65 -2.59
C LEU A 117 -20.71 8.62 -3.59
N ILE A 118 -21.98 8.40 -3.96
CA ILE A 118 -22.71 9.32 -4.86
C ILE A 118 -22.78 10.71 -4.24
N ALA A 119 -23.07 10.82 -2.93
CA ALA A 119 -23.12 12.11 -2.25
C ALA A 119 -21.76 12.83 -2.27
N VAL A 120 -20.65 12.10 -2.06
CA VAL A 120 -19.29 12.65 -2.22
C VAL A 120 -19.07 13.14 -3.65
N LEU A 121 -19.39 12.32 -4.65
CA LEU A 121 -19.16 12.70 -6.05
C LEU A 121 -19.98 13.93 -6.46
N GLN A 122 -21.21 14.05 -5.95
CA GLN A 122 -22.05 15.22 -6.16
C GLN A 122 -21.46 16.47 -5.50
N GLU A 123 -20.94 16.37 -4.26
CA GLU A 123 -20.28 17.45 -3.53
C GLU A 123 -19.10 18.06 -4.31
N TYR A 124 -18.36 17.24 -5.07
CA TYR A 124 -17.21 17.67 -5.88
C TYR A 124 -17.53 17.82 -7.37
N SER A 125 -18.80 17.72 -7.77
CA SER A 125 -19.21 17.89 -9.16
C SER A 125 -19.12 19.37 -9.57
N PRO A 126 -18.54 19.69 -10.73
CA PRO A 126 -18.59 21.06 -11.24
C PRO A 126 -20.05 21.52 -11.43
N GLY A 127 -20.44 22.63 -10.79
CA GLY A 127 -21.76 23.25 -10.98
C GLY A 127 -22.85 22.86 -9.98
N SER A 128 -22.51 22.15 -8.89
CA SER A 128 -23.37 21.99 -7.70
C SER A 128 -23.18 23.12 -6.69
#